data_AF-A0AAD7D337-F1
#
_entry.id   AF-A0AAD7D337-F1
#
_cell.length_a   1.000
_cell.length_b   1.000
_cell.length_c   1.000
_cell.angle_alpha   90.00
_cell.angle_beta   90.00
_cell.angle_gamma   90.00
#
_symmetry.space_group_name_H-M   'P 1'
#
loop_
_entity.id
_entity.type
_entity.pdbx_description
1 polymer ?
#
loop_
_entity_poly.entity_id
_entity_poly.type
_entity_poly.pdbx_seq_one_letter_code
_entity_poly.pdbx_strand_id
1 'polypeptide(L)' 'YWSLDPSGAQRLSTEEAENIGFPSVEFQMTAYTSWWYTHIYAGLRQFHEAKGFNPYGQDVALHLGYPLLQL' A
#
# COMPACT_ATOMS: atom_id res chain seq x y z
N TYR A 1 16.99 -9.28 -2.75
CA TYR A 1 16.76 -10.41 -1.84
C TYR A 1 17.78 -10.27 -0.72
N TRP A 2 17.35 -9.81 0.46
CA TRP A 2 18.25 -9.48 1.58
C TRP A 2 18.27 -10.57 2.65
N SER A 3 17.74 -11.75 2.35
CA SER A 3 17.74 -12.91 3.23
C SER A 3 18.34 -14.10 2.49
N LEU A 4 19.21 -14.84 3.18
CA LEU A 4 19.73 -16.15 2.73
C LEU A 4 18.65 -17.24 2.84
N ASP A 5 17.53 -16.93 3.49
CA ASP A 5 16.32 -17.72 3.43
C ASP A 5 15.54 -17.36 2.13
N PRO A 6 15.48 -18.28 1.15
CA PRO A 6 14.76 -18.03 -0.09
C PRO A 6 13.25 -17.82 0.11
N SER A 7 12.70 -18.21 1.27
CA SER A 7 11.31 -17.93 1.64
C SER A 7 11.11 -16.53 2.26
N GLY A 8 12.18 -15.89 2.73
CA GLY A 8 12.13 -14.61 3.43
C GLY A 8 11.38 -14.67 4.77
N ALA A 9 11.14 -15.87 5.31
CA ALA A 9 10.41 -16.08 6.55
C ALA A 9 11.26 -15.77 7.79
N GLN A 10 12.58 -15.93 7.68
CA GLN A 10 13.50 -15.62 8.77
C GLN A 10 14.08 -14.20 8.63
N ARG A 11 13.93 -13.44 9.72
CA ARG A 11 14.60 -12.15 9.92
C ARG A 11 16.09 -12.41 10.18
N LEU A 12 16.96 -11.59 9.60
CA LEU A 12 18.38 -11.58 9.96
C LEU A 12 18.54 -11.32 11.46
N SER A 13 19.51 -11.99 12.08
CA SER A 13 19.93 -11.62 13.43
C SER A 13 20.57 -10.23 13.44
N THR A 14 20.61 -9.58 14.60
CA THR A 14 21.25 -8.26 14.76
C THR A 14 22.71 -8.29 14.31
N GLU A 15 23.44 -9.34 14.67
CA GLU A 15 24.85 -9.52 14.32
C GLU A 15 25.06 -9.64 12.79
N GLU A 16 24.22 -10.42 12.10
CA GLU A 16 24.27 -10.52 10.64
C GLU A 16 23.96 -9.20 9.96
N ALA A 17 22.95 -8.47 10.44
CA ALA A 17 22.56 -7.17 9.91
C ALA A 17 23.70 -6.13 10.07
N GLU A 18 24.33 -6.08 11.24
CA GLU A 18 25.47 -5.19 11.50
C GLU A 18 26.67 -5.52 10.60
N ASN A 19 27.00 -6.81 10.44
CA ASN A 19 28.12 -7.26 9.60
C ASN A 19 27.98 -6.88 8.12
N ILE A 20 26.75 -6.78 7.61
CA ILE A 20 26.48 -6.37 6.23
C ILE A 20 26.16 -4.87 6.10
N GLY A 21 26.28 -4.09 7.18
CA GLY A 21 25.96 -2.66 7.22
C GLY A 21 24.48 -2.36 7.03
N PHE A 22 23.60 -3.34 7.27
CA PHE A 22 22.16 -3.16 7.14
C PHE A 22 21.63 -2.49 8.42
N PRO A 23 20.96 -1.33 8.31
CA PRO A 23 20.40 -0.67 9.48
C PRO A 23 19.34 -1.57 10.12
N SER A 24 19.38 -1.72 11.44
CA SER A 24 18.32 -2.38 12.18
C SER A 24 17.07 -1.50 12.12
N VAL A 25 16.24 -1.75 11.12
CA VAL A 25 14.96 -1.06 10.93
C VAL A 25 13.85 -2.00 11.39
N GLU A 26 13.07 -1.57 12.36
CA GLU A 26 11.81 -2.22 12.68
C GLU A 26 10.75 -1.78 11.68
N PHE A 27 10.51 -2.62 10.68
CA PHE A 27 9.38 -2.44 9.77
C PHE A 27 8.10 -2.91 10.46
N GLN A 28 7.31 -1.97 10.97
CA GLN A 28 5.94 -2.23 11.37
C GLN A 28 5.01 -1.93 10.18
N MET A 29 4.60 -2.97 9.45
CA MET A 29 3.55 -2.85 8.44
C MET A 29 2.23 -3.36 9.03
N THR A 30 1.33 -2.44 9.36
CA THR A 30 -0.05 -2.79 9.70
C THR A 30 -0.88 -2.79 8.43
N ALA A 31 -1.13 -3.97 7.87
CA ALA A 31 -2.07 -4.12 6.77
C ALA A 31 -3.49 -4.14 7.31
N TYR A 32 -4.18 -3.00 7.25
CA TYR A 32 -5.62 -2.96 7.47
C TYR A 32 -6.32 -3.44 6.21
N THR A 33 -6.63 -4.75 6.15
CA THR A 33 -7.59 -5.24 5.15
C THR A 33 -8.99 -4.89 5.65
N SER A 34 -9.45 -3.67 5.41
CA SER A 34 -10.89 -3.47 5.33
C SER A 34 -11.32 -4.28 4.12
N TRP A 35 -12.10 -5.34 4.34
CA TRP A 35 -12.85 -5.93 3.25
C TRP A 35 -13.78 -4.84 2.76
N TRP A 36 -13.35 -4.11 1.72
CA TRP A 36 -14.20 -3.14 1.06
C TRP A 36 -15.25 -3.95 0.32
N TYR A 37 -16.36 -4.21 0.99
CA TYR A 37 -17.49 -4.88 0.39
C TYR A 37 -17.87 -4.13 -0.89
N THR A 38 -18.30 -4.88 -1.91
CA THR A 38 -18.68 -4.36 -3.23
C THR A 38 -19.67 -3.20 -3.15
N HIS A 39 -20.54 -3.18 -2.14
CA HIS A 39 -21.48 -2.08 -1.91
C HIS A 39 -20.80 -0.75 -1.53
N ILE A 40 -19.64 -0.77 -0.88
CA ILE A 40 -18.90 0.45 -0.53
C ILE A 40 -18.32 1.08 -1.81
N TYR A 41 -17.73 0.27 -2.70
CA TYR A 41 -17.29 0.76 -4.01
C TYR A 41 -18.44 1.30 -4.86
N ALA A 42 -19.59 0.62 -4.84
CA ALA A 42 -20.78 1.10 -5.55
C ALA A 42 -21.27 2.46 -4.99
N GLY A 43 -21.28 2.61 -3.66
CA GLY A 43 -21.66 3.86 -3.01
C GLY A 43 -20.69 5.02 -3.33
N LEU A 44 -19.39 4.77 -3.25
CA LEU A 44 -18.38 5.77 -3.64
C LEU A 44 -18.49 6.16 -5.10
N ARG A 45 -18.73 5.19 -5.99
CA ARG A 45 -18.96 5.47 -7.41
C ARG A 45 -20.14 6.42 -7.62
N GLN A 46 -21.30 6.10 -7.04
CA GLN A 46 -22.50 6.94 -7.16
C GLN A 46 -22.28 8.35 -6.58
N PHE A 47 -21.56 8.44 -5.46
CA PHE A 47 -21.22 9.72 -4.86
C PHE A 47 -20.34 10.58 -5.77
N HIS A 48 -19.30 10.00 -6.38
CA HIS A 48 -18.43 10.71 -7.32
C HIS A 48 -19.20 11.14 -8.59
N GLU A 49 -20.05 10.28 -9.13
CA GLU A 49 -20.92 10.62 -10.26
C GLU A 49 -21.85 11.81 -9.91
N ALA A 50 -22.46 11.81 -8.72
CA ALA A 50 -23.31 12.91 -8.23
C ALA A 50 -22.55 14.23 -8.03
N LYS A 51 -21.22 14.17 -7.84
CA LYS A 51 -20.34 15.33 -7.76
C LYS A 51 -19.80 15.77 -9.12
N GLY A 52 -20.15 15.08 -10.21
CA GLY A 52 -19.72 15.38 -11.56
C GLY A 52 -18.35 14.82 -11.94
N PHE A 53 -17.79 13.91 -11.12
CA PHE A 53 -16.53 13.27 -11.43
C PHE A 53 -16.72 12.01 -12.29
N ASN A 54 -15.74 11.72 -13.14
CA ASN A 54 -15.69 10.46 -13.89
C ASN A 54 -15.18 9.32 -12.96
N PRO A 55 -15.99 8.30 -12.64
CA PRO A 55 -15.59 7.21 -11.75
C PRO A 55 -14.53 6.28 -12.34
N TYR A 56 -14.30 6.34 -13.66
CA TYR A 56 -13.26 5.59 -14.36
C TYR A 56 -12.00 6.44 -14.62
N GLY A 57 -12.02 7.71 -14.19
CA GLY A 57 -10.91 8.64 -14.33
C GLY A 57 -10.07 8.76 -13.07
N GLN A 58 -9.07 9.64 -13.14
CA GLN A 58 -8.19 9.96 -12.02
C GLN A 58 -8.55 11.30 -11.36
N ASP A 59 -9.63 11.95 -11.83
CA ASP A 59 -10.03 13.31 -11.45
C ASP A 59 -10.29 13.44 -9.95
N VAL A 60 -10.90 12.42 -9.33
CA VAL A 60 -11.14 12.38 -7.88
C VAL A 60 -9.81 12.35 -7.12
N ALA A 61 -8.88 11.50 -7.54
CA ALA A 61 -7.58 11.38 -6.88
C ALA A 61 -6.79 12.69 -6.99
N LEU A 62 -6.79 13.31 -8.16
CA LEU A 62 -6.17 14.62 -8.39
C LEU A 62 -6.82 15.73 -7.56
N HIS A 63 -8.16 15.77 -7.51
CA HIS A 63 -8.90 16.74 -6.71
C HIS A 63 -8.59 16.62 -5.21
N LEU A 64 -8.38 15.41 -4.71
CA LEU A 64 -8.01 15.14 -3.32
C LEU A 64 -6.50 15.28 -3.05
N GLY A 65 -5.69 15.58 -4.07
CA GLY A 65 -4.24 15.71 -3.94
C GLY A 65 -3.51 14.37 -3.73
N TYR A 66 -4.14 13.25 -4.10
CA TYR A 66 -3.51 11.94 -3.99
C TYR A 66 -2.52 11.69 -5.13
N PRO A 67 -1.38 11.03 -4.84
CA PRO A 67 -0.41 10.67 -5.87
C PRO A 67 -1.02 9.62 -6.80
N LEU A 68 -0.76 9.80 -8.10
CA LEU A 68 -1.13 8.82 -9.12
C LEU A 68 -0.01 7.80 -9.25
N LEU A 69 -0.34 6.51 -9.13
CA LEU A 69 0.59 5.47 -9.51
C LEU A 69 0.70 5.45 -11.04
N GLN A 70 1.90 5.70 -11.56
CA GLN A 70 2.24 5.33 -12.92
C GLN A 70 2.73 3.88 -12.89
N LEU A 71 2.05 3.01 -13.62
CA LEU A 71 2.42 1.60 -13.82
C LEU A 71 3.26 1.46 -15.08
#